data_AF-A0A2K5M9G4-F1
#
_entry.id   AF-A0A2K5M9G4-F1
#
_cell.length_a   1.000
_cell.length_b   1.000
_cell.length_c   1.000
_cell.angle_alpha   90.00
_cell.angle_beta   90.00
_cell.angle_gamma   90.00
#
_symmetry.space_group_name_H-M   'P 1'
#
loop_
_entity.id
_entity.type
_entity.pdbx_description
1 polymer ?
#
loop_
_entity_poly.entity_id
_entity_poly.type
_entity_poly.pdbx_seq_one_letter_code
_entity_poly.pdbx_strand_id
1 'polypeptide(L)'
;MMGGQTASGSSVKFTTPPTACPAKYLAQIIVMGVQVVGRAFARALRQEFAASRAAADARGRAGHRSAAASNLSGLSLQEAQQILNVSKLSPEEVQKNYEHLFKVNDKSVGGSFYLQSKVVRAKERLDEELKIQAQEDREKGQKPHT
;
A
#
# COMPACT_ATOMS: atom_id res chain seq x y z
N MET A 1 -62.87 -18.96 -78.46
CA MET A 1 -61.99 -17.85 -78.01
C MET A 1 -61.92 -17.94 -76.50
N MET A 2 -61.04 -18.79 -75.97
CA MET A 2 -59.69 -18.47 -75.45
C MET A 2 -59.74 -17.86 -74.06
N GLY A 3 -59.57 -18.73 -73.06
CA GLY A 3 -59.30 -18.36 -71.68
C GLY A 3 -57.90 -17.78 -71.53
N GLY A 4 -57.78 -16.83 -70.61
CA GLY A 4 -56.50 -16.28 -70.15
C GLY A 4 -56.56 -16.13 -68.64
N GLN A 5 -56.07 -17.14 -67.92
CA GLN A 5 -55.61 -16.98 -66.55
C GLN A 5 -54.25 -16.27 -66.61
N THR A 6 -54.12 -15.12 -65.97
CA THR A 6 -52.81 -14.50 -65.69
C THR A 6 -52.57 -14.56 -64.19
N ALA A 7 -51.44 -15.18 -63.83
CA ALA A 7 -51.09 -15.62 -62.49
C ALA A 7 -50.76 -14.46 -61.54
N SER A 8 -51.23 -14.59 -60.31
CA SER A 8 -50.89 -13.75 -59.16
C SER A 8 -49.41 -13.97 -58.78
N GLY A 9 -48.59 -12.94 -58.98
CA GLY A 9 -47.19 -12.90 -58.57
C GLY A 9 -47.07 -12.83 -57.05
N SER A 10 -46.88 -13.97 -56.40
CA SER A 10 -46.50 -14.03 -54.99
C SER A 10 -45.01 -13.67 -54.84
N SER A 11 -44.75 -12.48 -54.32
CA SER A 11 -43.39 -12.04 -53.97
C SER A 11 -42.95 -12.79 -52.70
N VAL A 12 -42.17 -13.86 -52.89
CA VAL A 12 -41.55 -14.62 -51.80
C VAL A 12 -40.46 -13.74 -51.18
N LYS A 13 -40.74 -13.17 -50.00
CA LYS A 13 -39.73 -12.46 -49.19
C LYS A 13 -38.78 -13.50 -48.58
N PHE A 14 -37.60 -13.64 -49.17
CA PHE A 14 -36.51 -14.45 -48.64
C PHE A 14 -35.95 -13.76 -47.39
N THR A 15 -36.38 -14.17 -46.19
CA THR A 15 -35.76 -13.73 -44.95
C THR A 15 -34.46 -14.52 -44.77
N THR A 16 -33.31 -13.85 -44.88
CA THR A 16 -32.03 -14.48 -44.56
C THR A 16 -31.96 -14.75 -43.04
N PRO A 17 -31.40 -15.90 -42.60
CA PRO A 17 -31.20 -16.14 -41.17
C PRO A 17 -30.20 -15.12 -40.61
N PRO A 18 -30.36 -14.65 -39.36
CA PRO A 18 -29.40 -13.76 -38.75
C PRO A 18 -28.04 -14.47 -38.67
N THR A 19 -27.03 -13.91 -39.35
CA THR A 19 -25.66 -14.37 -39.21
C THR A 19 -25.22 -14.11 -37.76
N ALA A 20 -25.03 -15.19 -37.00
CA ALA A 20 -24.46 -15.12 -35.68
C ALA A 20 -23.00 -14.63 -35.80
N CYS A 21 -22.78 -13.33 -35.63
CA CYS A 21 -21.43 -12.76 -35.68
C CYS A 21 -20.61 -13.24 -34.48
N PRO A 22 -19.53 -14.03 -34.68
CA PRO A 22 -18.73 -14.62 -33.60
C PRO A 22 -18.11 -13.56 -32.66
N ALA A 23 -17.94 -12.33 -33.14
CA ALA A 23 -17.46 -11.19 -32.37
C ALA A 23 -18.31 -10.88 -31.12
N LYS A 24 -19.63 -11.14 -31.16
CA LYS A 24 -20.54 -10.87 -30.03
C LYS A 24 -20.27 -11.81 -28.85
N TYR A 25 -20.00 -13.08 -29.15
CA TYR A 25 -19.70 -14.09 -28.13
C TYR A 25 -18.32 -13.87 -27.51
N LEU A 26 -17.32 -13.51 -28.31
CA LEU A 26 -15.98 -13.19 -27.82
C LEU A 26 -16.01 -11.98 -26.87
N ALA A 27 -16.72 -10.91 -27.23
CA ALA A 27 -16.88 -9.75 -26.37
C ALA A 27 -17.56 -10.11 -25.03
N GLN A 28 -18.57 -10.99 -25.07
CA GLN A 28 -19.29 -11.41 -23.87
C GLN A 28 -18.42 -12.24 -22.92
N ILE A 29 -17.58 -13.13 -23.46
CA ILE A 29 -16.61 -13.92 -22.66
C ILE A 29 -15.58 -13.00 -21.99
N ILE A 30 -15.05 -12.02 -22.71
CA ILE A 30 -14.07 -11.06 -22.17
C ILE A 30 -14.70 -10.22 -21.05
N VAL A 31 -15.90 -9.69 -21.25
CA VAL A 31 -16.60 -8.87 -20.24
C VAL A 31 -16.90 -9.68 -18.98
N MET A 32 -17.38 -10.92 -19.12
CA MET A 32 -17.62 -11.81 -17.98
C MET A 32 -16.32 -12.15 -17.23
N GLY A 33 -15.22 -12.43 -17.96
CA GLY A 33 -13.91 -12.70 -17.37
C GLY A 33 -13.37 -11.53 -16.54
N VAL A 34 -13.45 -10.29 -17.08
CA VAL A 34 -12.98 -9.08 -16.39
C VAL A 34 -13.80 -8.79 -15.14
N GLN A 35 -15.12 -9.03 -15.15
CA GLN A 35 -15.96 -8.79 -13.98
C GLN A 35 -15.65 -9.74 -12.81
N VAL A 36 -15.33 -10.99 -13.09
CA VAL A 36 -15.02 -11.99 -12.06
C VAL A 36 -13.65 -11.71 -11.42
N VAL A 37 -12.61 -11.55 -12.24
CA VAL A 37 -11.24 -11.31 -11.75
C VAL A 37 -11.09 -9.90 -11.19
N GLY A 38 -11.66 -8.89 -11.86
CA GLY A 38 -11.56 -7.49 -11.46
C GLY A 38 -12.25 -7.20 -10.13
N ARG A 39 -13.40 -7.82 -9.84
CA ARG A 39 -14.08 -7.64 -8.54
C ARG A 39 -13.33 -8.30 -7.39
N ALA A 40 -12.71 -9.46 -7.61
CA ALA A 40 -11.90 -10.13 -6.60
C ALA A 40 -10.64 -9.31 -6.28
N PHE A 41 -9.93 -8.83 -7.31
CA PHE A 41 -8.75 -7.98 -7.15
C PHE A 41 -9.10 -6.63 -6.50
N ALA A 42 -10.19 -5.99 -6.91
CA ALA A 42 -10.65 -4.73 -6.30
C ALA A 42 -11.07 -4.91 -4.83
N ARG A 43 -11.62 -6.08 -4.45
CA ARG A 43 -11.94 -6.40 -3.05
C ARG A 43 -10.67 -6.62 -2.22
N ALA A 44 -9.72 -7.38 -2.73
CA ALA A 44 -8.43 -7.60 -2.06
C ALA A 44 -7.68 -6.27 -1.83
N LEU A 45 -7.56 -5.45 -2.88
CA LEU A 45 -6.97 -4.12 -2.74
C LEU A 45 -7.75 -3.23 -1.78
N ARG A 46 -9.08 -3.13 -1.89
CA ARG A 46 -9.87 -2.32 -0.95
C ARG A 46 -9.68 -2.75 0.50
N GLN A 47 -9.51 -4.03 0.76
CA GLN A 47 -9.36 -4.55 2.11
C GLN A 47 -8.00 -4.16 2.72
N GLU A 48 -6.92 -4.27 1.94
CA GLU A 48 -5.59 -3.81 2.36
C GLU A 48 -5.52 -2.29 2.48
N PHE A 49 -6.10 -1.55 1.52
CA PHE A 49 -6.15 -0.10 1.57
C PHE A 49 -7.04 0.42 2.69
N ALA A 50 -8.19 -0.20 2.98
CA ALA A 50 -9.06 0.22 4.07
C ALA A 50 -8.42 -0.07 5.44
N ALA A 51 -7.79 -1.24 5.62
CA ALA A 51 -7.06 -1.57 6.84
C ALA A 51 -5.84 -0.65 7.03
N SER A 52 -5.07 -0.41 5.96
CA SER A 52 -3.92 0.50 5.98
C SER A 52 -4.34 1.95 6.23
N ARG A 53 -5.47 2.38 5.66
CA ARG A 53 -5.99 3.73 5.85
C ARG A 53 -6.57 3.91 7.25
N ALA A 54 -7.29 2.93 7.81
CA ALA A 54 -7.73 2.97 9.19
C ALA A 54 -6.55 3.02 10.18
N ALA A 55 -5.47 2.27 9.92
CA ALA A 55 -4.25 2.33 10.73
C ALA A 55 -3.47 3.65 10.57
N ALA A 56 -3.45 4.23 9.37
CA ALA A 56 -2.84 5.53 9.10
C ALA A 56 -3.66 6.67 9.72
N ASP A 57 -4.98 6.63 9.65
CA ASP A 57 -5.90 7.58 10.28
C ASP A 57 -5.81 7.49 11.81
N ALA A 58 -5.68 6.27 12.38
CA ALA A 58 -5.42 6.07 13.81
C ALA A 58 -4.06 6.61 14.26
N ARG A 59 -3.05 6.61 13.37
CA ARG A 59 -1.73 7.21 13.60
C ARG A 59 -1.68 8.73 13.36
N GLY A 60 -2.69 9.31 12.72
CA GLY A 60 -2.84 10.76 12.58
C GLY A 60 -1.58 11.53 12.17
N ARG A 61 -1.31 12.64 12.87
CA ARG A 61 -0.17 13.53 12.59
C ARG A 61 1.19 12.90 12.87
N ALA A 62 1.35 12.04 13.90
CA ALA A 62 2.60 11.31 14.11
C ALA A 62 2.91 10.40 12.95
N GLY A 63 1.94 9.66 12.42
CA GLY A 63 2.17 8.80 11.26
C GLY A 63 2.78 9.56 10.08
N HIS A 64 2.28 10.77 9.82
CA HIS A 64 2.81 11.64 8.78
C HIS A 64 4.20 12.20 9.11
N ARG A 65 4.44 12.63 10.37
CA ARG A 65 5.74 13.13 10.83
C ARG A 65 6.82 12.04 10.82
N SER A 66 6.48 10.83 11.27
CA SER A 66 7.37 9.67 11.27
C SER A 66 7.69 9.18 9.85
N ALA A 67 6.73 9.24 8.93
CA ALA A 67 6.99 8.97 7.51
C ALA A 67 7.92 10.02 6.89
N ALA A 68 7.70 11.32 7.18
CA ALA A 68 8.57 12.40 6.73
C ALA A 68 9.99 12.30 7.31
N ALA A 69 10.13 11.96 8.60
CA ALA A 69 11.42 11.71 9.25
C ALA A 69 12.19 10.55 8.60
N SER A 70 11.48 9.49 8.21
CA SER A 70 12.08 8.34 7.51
C SER A 70 12.57 8.74 6.11
N ASN A 71 11.82 9.59 5.40
CA ASN A 71 12.23 10.10 4.09
C ASN A 71 13.43 11.06 4.20
N LEU A 72 13.52 11.86 5.27
CA LEU A 72 14.62 12.80 5.49
C LEU A 72 15.91 12.09 5.90
N SER A 73 15.82 11.12 6.81
CA SER A 73 16.97 10.34 7.29
C SER A 73 17.42 9.26 6.30
N GLY A 74 16.58 8.93 5.30
CA GLY A 74 16.82 7.83 4.37
C GLY A 74 16.82 6.46 5.05
N LEU A 75 16.21 6.37 6.24
CA LEU A 75 16.22 5.19 7.09
C LEU A 75 14.84 5.00 7.72
N SER A 76 14.23 3.83 7.50
CA SER A 76 12.92 3.55 8.08
C SER A 76 13.00 3.32 9.59
N LEU A 77 11.88 3.54 10.28
CA LEU A 77 11.77 3.24 11.72
C LEU A 77 12.11 1.77 12.01
N GLN A 78 11.65 0.87 11.14
CA GLN A 78 11.87 -0.57 11.30
C GLN A 78 13.36 -0.92 11.13
N GLU A 79 14.04 -0.35 10.14
CA GLU A 79 15.48 -0.54 9.96
C GLU A 79 16.26 0.00 11.16
N ALA A 80 15.87 1.16 11.71
CA ALA A 80 16.51 1.72 12.90
C ALA A 80 16.39 0.77 14.11
N GLN A 81 15.20 0.19 14.32
CA GLN A 81 14.94 -0.81 15.35
C GLN A 81 15.78 -2.07 15.17
N GLN A 82 15.92 -2.54 13.94
CA GLN A 82 16.74 -3.72 13.62
C GLN A 82 18.23 -3.46 13.84
N ILE A 83 18.75 -2.31 13.42
CA ILE A 83 20.16 -1.94 13.60
C ILE A 83 20.52 -1.88 15.09
N LEU A 84 19.65 -1.30 15.91
CA LEU A 84 19.86 -1.18 17.36
C LEU A 84 19.32 -2.38 18.16
N ASN A 85 18.76 -3.39 17.50
CA ASN A 85 18.16 -4.57 18.11
C ASN A 85 17.18 -4.23 19.25
N VAL A 86 16.23 -3.35 18.98
CA VAL A 86 15.20 -2.91 19.94
C VAL A 86 13.81 -3.20 19.38
N SER A 87 12.96 -3.85 20.17
CA SER A 87 11.57 -4.17 19.78
C SER A 87 10.56 -3.20 20.38
N LYS A 88 10.92 -2.54 21.48
CA LYS A 88 10.12 -1.51 22.14
C LYS A 88 10.89 -0.20 22.11
N LEU A 89 10.19 0.89 21.80
CA LEU A 89 10.73 2.24 21.85
C LEU A 89 10.88 2.68 23.32
N SER A 90 11.89 2.13 24.00
CA SER A 90 12.30 2.61 25.32
C SER A 90 13.62 3.39 25.19
N PRO A 91 13.69 4.61 25.75
CA PRO A 91 14.89 5.44 25.64
C PRO A 91 16.13 4.78 26.28
N GLU A 92 15.90 3.97 27.32
CA GLU A 92 16.94 3.26 28.07
C GLU A 92 17.57 2.13 27.25
N GLU A 93 16.76 1.28 26.59
CA GLU A 93 17.27 0.19 25.76
C GLU A 93 17.95 0.72 24.51
N VAL A 94 17.40 1.78 23.90
CA VAL A 94 18.01 2.46 22.75
C VAL A 94 19.41 2.97 23.10
N GLN A 95 19.54 3.68 24.23
CA GLN A 95 20.83 4.23 24.66
C GLN A 95 21.83 3.12 24.99
N LYS A 96 21.41 2.08 25.74
CA LYS A 96 22.27 0.96 26.10
C LYS A 96 22.80 0.21 24.89
N ASN A 97 21.92 -0.13 23.94
CA ASN A 97 22.32 -0.87 22.74
C ASN A 97 23.16 0.00 21.80
N TYR A 98 22.85 1.30 21.70
CA TYR A 98 23.68 2.25 20.98
C TYR A 98 25.10 2.30 21.52
N GLU A 99 25.28 2.48 22.83
CA GLU A 99 26.62 2.54 23.44
C GLU A 99 27.42 1.27 23.21
N HIS A 100 26.78 0.11 23.37
CA HIS A 100 27.40 -1.18 23.11
C HIS A 100 27.83 -1.30 21.64
N LEU A 101 26.90 -1.10 20.70
CA LEU A 101 27.18 -1.23 19.26
C LEU A 101 28.18 -0.19 18.76
N PHE A 102 28.16 1.02 19.31
CA PHE A 102 29.10 2.07 18.97
C PHE A 102 30.51 1.73 19.45
N LYS A 103 30.65 1.23 20.67
CA LYS A 103 31.95 0.86 21.26
C LYS A 103 32.60 -0.32 20.53
N VAL A 104 31.82 -1.36 20.20
CA VAL A 104 32.37 -2.55 19.51
C VAL A 104 32.71 -2.29 18.03
N ASN A 105 32.13 -1.25 17.42
CA ASN A 105 32.40 -0.87 16.03
C ASN A 105 33.33 0.34 15.89
N ASP A 106 33.99 0.77 16.98
CA ASP A 106 34.94 1.87 16.88
C ASP A 106 36.11 1.52 15.96
N LYS A 107 36.59 2.48 15.15
CA LYS A 107 37.69 2.24 14.21
C LYS A 107 38.96 1.79 14.92
N SER A 108 39.16 2.25 16.16
CA SER A 108 40.36 1.95 16.95
C SER A 108 40.45 0.48 17.37
N VAL A 109 39.30 -0.23 17.42
CA VAL A 109 39.22 -1.66 17.75
C VAL A 109 39.05 -2.56 16.51
N GLY A 110 39.26 -2.01 15.32
CA GLY A 110 39.09 -2.73 14.05
C GLY A 110 37.66 -2.71 13.50
N GLY A 111 36.79 -1.85 14.04
CA GLY A 111 35.45 -1.64 13.53
C GLY A 111 35.40 -0.83 12.23
N SER A 112 34.22 -0.81 11.59
CA SER A 112 34.00 -0.07 10.35
C SER A 112 33.31 1.26 10.60
N PHE A 113 33.84 2.32 10.00
CA PHE A 113 33.19 3.64 10.00
C PHE A 113 31.77 3.59 9.46
N TYR A 114 31.52 2.73 8.47
CA TYR A 114 30.21 2.58 7.85
C TYR A 114 29.19 2.03 8.85
N LEU A 115 29.58 1.00 9.61
CA LEU A 115 28.73 0.40 10.64
C LEU A 115 28.47 1.39 11.78
N GLN A 116 29.52 2.07 12.24
CA GLN A 116 29.38 3.13 13.24
C GLN A 116 28.43 4.24 12.76
N SER A 117 28.56 4.68 11.50
CA SER A 117 27.67 5.67 10.90
C SER A 117 26.22 5.16 10.83
N LYS A 118 25.99 3.88 10.53
CA LYS A 118 24.64 3.28 10.54
C LYS A 118 24.04 3.23 11.94
N VAL A 119 24.82 2.90 12.96
CA VAL A 119 24.39 2.89 14.36
C VAL A 119 24.00 4.29 14.83
N VAL A 120 24.78 5.31 14.48
CA VAL A 120 24.45 6.71 14.80
C VAL A 120 23.15 7.15 14.11
N ARG A 121 23.00 6.88 12.81
CA ARG A 121 21.79 7.22 12.05
C ARG A 121 20.54 6.52 12.59
N ALA A 122 20.66 5.25 12.97
CA ALA A 122 19.57 4.51 13.59
C ALA A 122 19.15 5.16 14.92
N LYS A 123 20.11 5.59 15.75
CA LYS A 123 19.83 6.25 17.02
C LYS A 123 19.12 7.60 16.82
N GLU A 124 19.61 8.44 15.89
CA GLU A 124 18.97 9.70 15.54
C GLU A 124 17.51 9.49 15.13
N ARG A 125 17.24 8.49 14.29
CA ARG A 125 15.88 8.16 13.82
C ARG A 125 14.96 7.69 14.95
N LEU A 126 15.44 6.88 15.89
CA LEU A 126 14.64 6.43 17.04
C LEU A 126 14.37 7.57 18.03
N ASP A 127 15.35 8.44 18.27
CA ASP A 127 15.16 9.64 19.11
C ASP A 127 14.10 10.59 18.54
N GLU A 128 14.09 10.77 17.22
CA GLU A 128 13.06 11.54 16.53
C GLU A 128 11.67 10.93 16.74
N GLU A 129 11.55 9.60 16.65
CA GLU A 129 10.28 8.91 16.90
C GLU A 129 9.79 9.12 18.34
N LEU A 130 10.69 8.99 19.32
CA LEU A 130 10.39 9.22 20.74
C LEU A 130 9.91 10.66 20.98
N LYS A 131 10.51 11.64 20.30
CA LYS A 131 10.07 13.05 20.37
C LYS A 131 8.70 13.26 19.74
N ILE A 132 8.44 12.66 18.58
CA ILE A 132 7.14 12.72 17.90
C ILE A 132 6.06 12.14 18.81
N GLN A 133 6.33 10.98 19.42
CA GLN A 133 5.39 10.31 20.32
C GLN A 133 5.12 11.13 21.58
N ALA A 134 6.16 11.67 22.23
CA ALA A 134 6.01 12.53 23.40
C ALA A 134 5.25 13.84 23.11
N GLN A 135 5.40 14.40 21.91
CA GLN A 135 4.63 15.58 21.49
C GLN A 135 3.14 15.23 21.31
N GLU A 136 2.83 14.09 20.69
CA GLU A 136 1.44 13.64 20.56
C GLU A 136 0.77 13.39 21.90
N ASP A 137 1.47 12.77 22.84
CA ASP A 137 0.91 12.47 24.16
C ASP A 137 0.57 13.76 24.93
N ARG A 138 1.41 14.81 24.79
CA ARG A 138 1.13 16.14 25.31
C ARG A 138 -0.05 16.81 24.61
N GLU A 139 -0.13 16.73 23.29
CA GLU A 139 -1.25 17.28 22.51
C GLU A 139 -2.58 16.55 22.79
N LYS A 140 -2.56 15.25 23.12
CA LYS A 140 -3.73 14.47 23.53
C LYS A 140 -4.18 14.80 24.95
N GLY A 141 -3.24 15.01 25.88
CA GLY A 141 -3.55 15.39 27.27
C GLY A 141 -4.10 16.82 27.45
N GLN A 142 -3.91 17.71 26.48
CA GLN A 142 -4.38 19.10 26.52
C GLN A 142 -5.76 19.33 25.90
N LYS A 143 -6.39 18.33 25.28
CA LYS A 143 -7.76 18.48 24.77
C LYS A 143 -8.73 18.21 25.93
N PRO A 144 -9.46 19.22 26.44
CA PRO A 144 -10.55 18.94 27.37
C PRO A 144 -11.56 18.04 26.66
N HIS A 145 -11.98 16.99 27.36
CA HIS A 145 -13.07 16.14 26.95
C HIS A 145 -14.33 17.01 26.95
N THR A 146 -14.80 17.43 25.78
CA THR A 146 -16.13 18.00 25.60
C THR A 146 -17.12 16.89 25.28
#